data_AF-A0A7X6PDX4-F1
#
_entry.id   AF-A0A7X6PDX4-F1
#
_cell.length_a   1.000
_cell.length_b   1.000
_cell.length_c   1.000
_cell.angle_alpha   90.00
_cell.angle_beta   90.00
_cell.angle_gamma   90.00
#
_symmetry.space_group_name_H-M   'P 1'
#
loop_
_entity.id
_entity.type
_entity.pdbx_description
1 polymer ?
#
loop_
_entity_poly.entity_id
_entity_poly.type
_entity_poly.pdbx_seq_one_letter_code
_entity_poly.pdbx_strand_id
1 'polypeptide(L)' 'MKKDIILAGVGGQGILSIAAVIGMAALENNLFFKQSEVHGMSQRGGDVYSHFRL' A
#
# COMPACT_ATOMS: atom_id res chain seq x y z
N MET A 1 -9.17 -16.65 4.09
CA MET A 1 -7.84 -17.00 3.54
C MET A 1 -6.99 -15.75 3.64
N LYS A 2 -5.86 -15.78 4.35
CA LYS A 2 -4.97 -14.61 4.44
C LYS A 2 -4.37 -14.30 3.08
N LYS A 3 -4.36 -13.03 2.69
CA LYS A 3 -3.69 -12.55 1.48
C LYS A 3 -2.65 -11.51 1.88
N ASP A 4 -1.38 -11.88 1.76
CA ASP A 4 -0.26 -10.95 1.90
C ASP A 4 0.07 -10.37 0.51
N ILE A 5 0.08 -9.04 0.40
CA ILE A 5 0.26 -8.29 -0.86
C ILE A 5 1.38 -7.27 -0.66
N ILE A 6 2.24 -7.13 -1.66
CA ILE A 6 3.22 -6.05 -1.72
C ILE A 6 2.86 -5.14 -2.90
N LEU A 7 2.58 -3.88 -2.60
CA LEU A 7 2.47 -2.83 -3.61
C LEU A 7 3.82 -2.14 -3.71
N ALA A 8 4.46 -2.18 -4.87
CA ALA A 8 5.78 -1.61 -5.09
C ALA A 8 5.80 -0.72 -6.34
N GLY A 9 6.67 0.29 -6.33
CA GLY A 9 6.92 1.13 -7.50
C GLY A 9 7.88 2.27 -7.19
N VAL A 10 7.84 3.31 -8.02
CA VAL A 10 8.72 4.47 -7.92
C VAL A 10 8.01 5.63 -7.22
N GLY A 11 8.71 6.28 -6.29
CA GLY A 11 8.21 7.47 -5.59
C GLY A 11 7.78 8.56 -6.57
N GLY A 12 6.60 9.15 -6.33
CA GLY A 12 6.00 10.15 -7.20
C GLY A 12 5.06 9.60 -8.29
N GLN A 13 4.90 8.27 -8.40
CA GLN A 13 4.00 7.64 -9.38
C GLN A 13 2.63 7.22 -8.80
N GLY A 14 2.31 7.64 -7.57
CA GLY A 14 0.99 7.40 -6.97
C GLY A 14 0.82 6.06 -6.22
N ILE A 15 1.91 5.34 -5.91
CA ILE A 15 1.86 4.07 -5.15
C ILE A 15 1.10 4.21 -3.82
N LEU A 16 1.31 5.31 -3.10
CA LEU A 16 0.63 5.55 -1.82
C LEU A 16 -0.86 5.82 -2.00
N SER A 17 -1.22 6.52 -3.08
CA SER A 17 -2.61 6.75 -3.45
C SER A 17 -3.33 5.43 -3.76
N ILE A 18 -2.66 4.53 -4.49
CA ILE A 18 -3.20 3.19 -4.80
C ILE A 18 -3.37 2.37 -3.52
N ALA A 19 -2.37 2.38 -2.63
CA ALA A 19 -2.43 1.72 -1.33
C ALA A 19 -3.62 2.22 -0.50
N ALA A 20 -3.80 3.53 -0.40
CA ALA A 20 -4.92 4.14 0.33
C ALA A 20 -6.29 3.73 -0.26
N VAL A 21 -6.43 3.73 -1.59
CA VAL A 21 -7.67 3.31 -2.27
C VAL A 21 -8.00 1.84 -1.97
N ILE A 22 -7.00 0.96 -2.00
CA ILE A 22 -7.19 -0.47 -1.67
C ILE A 22 -7.62 -0.63 -0.20
N GLY A 23 -6.99 0.11 0.71
CA GLY A 23 -7.36 0.10 2.13
C GLY A 23 -8.80 0.57 2.37
N MET A 24 -9.23 1.66 1.72
CA MET A 24 -10.61 2.14 1.81
C MET A 24 -11.60 1.11 1.26
N ALA A 25 -11.32 0.54 0.09
CA ALA A 25 -12.16 -0.51 -0.49
C ALA A 25 -12.27 -1.74 0.42
N ALA A 26 -11.20 -2.13 1.11
CA ALA A 26 -11.23 -3.22 2.08
C ALA A 26 -12.19 -2.91 3.25
N LEU A 27 -12.15 -1.69 3.79
CA LEU A 27 -13.06 -1.26 4.86
C LEU A 27 -14.52 -1.23 4.38
N GLU A 28 -14.80 -0.70 3.20
CA GLU A 28 -16.15 -0.67 2.62
C GLU A 28 -16.73 -2.08 2.42
N ASN A 29 -15.87 -3.07 2.15
CA ASN A 29 -16.26 -4.48 2.04
C ASN A 29 -16.27 -5.22 3.39
N ASN A 30 -16.18 -4.52 4.53
CA ASN A 30 -16.10 -5.09 5.87
C ASN A 30 -14.95 -6.12 6.05
N LEU A 31 -13.85 -5.94 5.32
CA LEU A 31 -12.66 -6.76 5.46
C LEU A 31 -11.73 -6.16 6.52
N PHE A 32 -11.12 -7.04 7.32
CA PHE A 32 -10.05 -6.64 8.21
C PHE A 32 -8.74 -6.64 7.44
N PHE A 33 -7.99 -5.55 7.54
CA PHE A 33 -6.66 -5.49 6.94
C PHE A 33 -5.64 -4.80 7.84
N LYS A 34 -4.37 -5.06 7.56
CA LYS A 34 -3.23 -4.32 8.10
C LYS A 34 -2.37 -3.82 6.95
N GLN A 35 -1.96 -2.57 7.03
CA GLN A 35 -1.01 -1.95 6.11
C GLN A 35 0.24 -1.53 6.88
N SER A 36 1.42 -1.76 6.30
CA SER A 36 2.70 -1.25 6.79
C SER A 36 3.47 -0.70 5.60
N GLU A 37 3.79 0.58 5.67
CA GLU A 37 4.38 1.31 4.56
C GLU A 37 5.80 1.73 4.90
N VAL A 38 6.71 1.51 3.94
CA VAL A 38 8.08 2.00 4.02
C VAL A 38 8.30 2.92 2.85
N HIS A 39 8.19 4.21 3.11
CA HIS A 39 8.74 5.26 2.27
C HIS A 39 10.10 5.62 2.86
N GLY A 40 11.20 5.29 2.15
CA GLY A 40 12.50 5.89 2.46
C GLY A 40 12.40 7.42 2.37
N MET A 41 13.43 8.16 2.79
CA MET A 41 13.47 9.63 2.60
C MET A 41 13.33 10.07 1.12
N SER A 42 13.32 9.14 0.18
CA SER A 42 13.00 9.37 -1.23
C SER A 42 11.52 9.13 -1.53
N GLN A 43 10.69 10.14 -1.30
CA GLN A 43 9.28 10.16 -1.76
C GLN A 43 9.16 10.39 -3.28
N ARG A 44 10.28 10.65 -3.98
CA ARG A 44 10.35 10.85 -5.44
C ARG A 44 11.61 10.22 -6.03
N GLY A 45 11.45 9.38 -7.04
CA GLY A 45 12.56 8.76 -7.79
C GLY A 45 13.22 7.55 -7.14
N GLY A 46 12.98 7.29 -5.85
CA GLY A 46 13.40 6.07 -5.15
C GLY A 46 12.35 4.96 -5.18
N ASP A 47 12.72 3.80 -4.66
CA ASP A 47 11.82 2.67 -4.42
C ASP A 47 10.83 2.99 -3.29
N VAL A 48 9.56 2.65 -3.51
CA VAL A 48 8.49 2.78 -2.54
C VAL A 48 7.70 1.50 -2.53
N TYR A 49 7.43 0.97 -1.33
CA TYR A 49 6.60 -0.22 -1.17
C TYR A 49 5.73 -0.17 0.08
N SER A 50 4.60 -0.88 0.00
CA SER A 50 3.63 -1.02 1.08
C SER A 50 3.18 -2.47 1.20
N HIS A 51 3.24 -3.00 2.42
CA HIS A 51 2.81 -4.34 2.78
C HIS A 51 1.36 -4.31 3.23
N PHE A 52 0.52 -5.10 2.57
CA PHE A 52 -0.87 -5.30 2.91
C PHE A 52 -1.11 -6.74 3.37
N ARG A 53 -1.95 -6.89 4.40
CA ARG A 53 -2.48 -8.17 4.86
C ARG A 53 -3.99 -8.06 4.96
N LEU A 54 -4.70 -8.75 4.09
CA LEU A 54 -6.15 -8.95 4.08
C LEU A 54 -6.51 -10.33 4.66
#